data_AF-A0AA41G4L3-F1
#
_entry.id   AF-A0AA41G4L3-F1
#
_cell.length_a   1.000
_cell.length_b   1.000
_cell.length_c   1.000
_cell.angle_alpha   90.00
_cell.angle_beta   90.00
_cell.angle_gamma   90.00
#
_symmetry.space_group_name_H-M   'P 1'
#
loop_
_entity.id
_entity.type
_entity.pdbx_description
1 polymer ?
#
loop_
_entity_poly.entity_id
_entity_poly.type
_entity_poly.pdbx_seq_one_letter_code
_entity_poly.pdbx_strand_id
1 'polypeptide(L)'
;MHLDEQRINDLAHRIADEKIGDRHRKRTQQEYETIFRIKTTRDSGHENLDLIFKRIIQARATPLNRDQYQEILEQTSPGEIIDKGTHQAAFDTLYTERHIGQKIANEFLRHVVDVFGIRRSDWGGQLDVALDTNVIQALVKTGAIVLEESERNRGTGQIINTNPNSDPTKLIPYKKVQDEFQQAANDAGFHRIVFDELWLEHREFISDPLLQSESVFFDFILDRYRY
;
A
#
# COMPACT_ATOMS: atom_id res chain seq x y z
N MET A 1 22.47 0.82 -0.62
CA MET A 1 21.12 1.43 -0.49
C MET A 1 20.63 1.42 0.96
N HIS A 2 19.90 2.44 1.40
CA HIS A 2 19.32 2.53 2.75
C HIS A 2 18.04 3.40 2.78
N LEU A 3 17.30 3.35 3.88
CA LEU A 3 16.20 4.29 4.16
C LEU A 3 16.78 5.57 4.79
N ASP A 4 16.27 6.71 4.36
CA ASP A 4 16.48 8.01 5.01
C ASP A 4 15.28 8.27 5.93
N GLU A 5 15.46 7.97 7.22
CA GLU A 5 14.43 8.04 8.26
C GLU A 5 13.91 9.47 8.45
N GLN A 6 14.80 10.47 8.35
CA GLN A 6 14.41 11.89 8.41
C GLN A 6 13.53 12.24 7.22
N ARG A 7 13.88 11.79 6.01
CA ARG A 7 13.05 12.06 4.83
C ARG A 7 11.68 11.40 4.93
N ILE A 8 11.57 10.20 5.50
CA ILE A 8 10.27 9.55 5.76
C ILE A 8 9.45 10.38 6.75
N ASN A 9 10.08 10.92 7.80
CA ASN A 9 9.44 11.79 8.76
C ASN A 9 8.95 13.11 8.12
N ASP A 10 9.77 13.73 7.25
CA ASP A 10 9.39 14.93 6.50
C ASP A 10 8.18 14.68 5.58
N LEU A 11 8.13 13.50 4.92
CA LEU A 11 6.98 13.09 4.11
C LEU A 11 5.70 12.96 4.95
N ALA A 12 5.78 12.38 6.15
CA ALA A 12 4.64 12.27 7.05
C ALA A 12 4.12 13.65 7.48
N HIS A 13 5.00 14.54 7.91
CA HIS A 13 4.62 15.89 8.31
C HIS A 13 4.00 16.66 7.14
N ARG A 14 4.55 16.53 5.92
CA ARG A 14 3.94 17.12 4.73
C ARG A 14 2.53 16.59 4.46
N ILE A 15 2.27 15.29 4.62
CA ILE A 15 0.93 14.71 4.50
C ILE A 15 -0.05 15.32 5.51
N ALA A 16 0.39 15.50 6.76
CA ALA A 16 -0.40 16.09 7.82
C ALA A 16 -0.67 17.59 7.59
N ASP A 17 0.36 18.36 7.24
CA ASP A 17 0.31 19.81 7.02
C ASP A 17 -0.61 20.18 5.85
N GLU A 18 -0.50 19.43 4.74
CA GLU A 18 -1.34 19.61 3.55
C GLU A 18 -2.74 18.96 3.73
N LYS A 19 -2.97 18.25 4.83
CA LYS A 19 -4.24 17.59 5.20
C LYS A 19 -4.75 16.64 4.12
N ILE A 20 -3.84 15.90 3.49
CA ILE A 20 -4.15 15.02 2.35
C ILE A 20 -4.41 13.57 2.73
N GLY A 21 -4.33 13.19 4.01
CA GLY A 21 -4.28 11.79 4.46
C GLY A 21 -5.47 10.87 4.15
N ASP A 22 -6.49 11.34 3.43
CA ASP A 22 -7.68 10.55 3.05
C ASP A 22 -7.90 10.46 1.52
N ARG A 23 -7.06 11.08 0.67
CA ARG A 23 -7.32 11.11 -0.78
C ARG A 23 -7.23 9.72 -1.40
N HIS A 24 -6.23 8.92 -1.00
CA HIS A 24 -6.08 7.53 -1.44
C HIS A 24 -7.34 6.71 -1.12
N ARG A 25 -7.87 6.84 0.11
CA ARG A 25 -9.12 6.19 0.53
C ARG A 25 -10.29 6.66 -0.32
N LYS A 26 -10.50 7.97 -0.46
CA LYS A 26 -11.60 8.54 -1.25
C LYS A 26 -11.54 8.13 -2.72
N ARG A 27 -10.34 8.04 -3.30
CA ARG A 27 -10.12 7.57 -4.67
C ARG A 27 -10.59 6.13 -4.84
N THR A 28 -10.21 5.24 -3.93
CA THR A 28 -10.67 3.85 -3.95
C THR A 28 -12.19 3.75 -3.69
N GLN A 29 -12.73 4.56 -2.79
CA GLN A 29 -14.18 4.63 -2.56
C GLN A 29 -14.94 5.02 -3.84
N GLN A 30 -14.47 6.05 -4.55
CA GLN A 30 -15.05 6.49 -5.82
C GLN A 30 -14.99 5.39 -6.89
N GLU A 31 -13.93 4.58 -6.95
CA GLU A 31 -13.84 3.43 -7.85
C GLU A 31 -14.98 2.44 -7.59
N TYR A 32 -15.19 2.06 -6.33
CA TYR A 32 -16.28 1.16 -5.94
C TYR A 32 -17.67 1.73 -6.22
N GLU A 33 -17.90 2.99 -5.90
CA GLU A 33 -19.20 3.63 -6.09
C GLU A 33 -19.53 3.83 -7.57
N THR A 34 -18.54 4.21 -8.38
CA THR A 34 -18.76 4.57 -9.79
C THR A 34 -18.74 3.36 -10.72
N ILE A 35 -17.76 2.46 -10.55
CA ILE A 35 -17.54 1.34 -11.47
C ILE A 35 -18.33 0.12 -11.00
N PHE A 36 -18.21 -0.22 -9.72
CA PHE A 36 -18.81 -1.43 -9.16
C PHE A 36 -20.22 -1.20 -8.60
N ARG A 37 -20.64 0.06 -8.47
CA ARG A 37 -21.94 0.48 -7.92
C ARG A 37 -22.18 -0.04 -6.49
N ILE A 38 -21.12 -0.10 -5.71
CA ILE A 38 -21.13 -0.55 -4.31
C ILE A 38 -20.96 0.68 -3.42
N LYS A 39 -21.81 0.81 -2.39
CA LYS A 39 -21.66 1.88 -1.39
C LYS A 39 -20.48 1.58 -0.48
N THR A 40 -19.67 2.58 -0.14
CA THR A 40 -18.48 2.37 0.70
C THR A 40 -18.79 2.45 2.20
N THR A 41 -19.79 1.67 2.63
CA THR A 41 -20.20 1.53 4.03
C THR A 41 -19.85 0.15 4.58
N ARG A 42 -19.83 0.00 5.91
CA ARG A 42 -19.55 -1.28 6.56
C ARG A 42 -20.49 -2.40 6.10
N ASP A 43 -21.81 -2.14 6.12
CA ASP A 43 -22.82 -3.14 5.77
C ASP A 43 -22.71 -3.56 4.31
N SER A 44 -22.57 -2.59 3.40
CA SER A 44 -22.40 -2.88 1.98
C SER A 44 -21.08 -3.61 1.71
N GLY A 45 -20.02 -3.29 2.46
CA GLY A 45 -18.75 -4.03 2.41
C GLY A 45 -18.93 -5.51 2.78
N HIS A 46 -19.66 -5.81 3.86
CA HIS A 46 -19.96 -7.19 4.27
C HIS A 46 -20.75 -7.95 3.19
N GLU A 47 -21.73 -7.32 2.56
CA GLU A 47 -22.52 -7.92 1.48
C GLU A 47 -21.72 -8.19 0.20
N ASN A 48 -20.60 -7.47 0.01
CA ASN A 48 -19.83 -7.47 -1.24
C ASN A 48 -18.39 -7.99 -1.10
N LEU A 49 -18.06 -8.69 -0.01
CA LEU A 49 -16.70 -9.19 0.26
C LEU A 49 -16.11 -10.00 -0.92
N ASP A 50 -16.93 -10.84 -1.55
CA ASP A 50 -16.50 -11.64 -2.71
C ASP A 50 -16.07 -10.77 -3.89
N LEU A 51 -16.81 -9.71 -4.18
CA LEU A 51 -16.49 -8.80 -5.29
C LEU A 51 -15.25 -7.98 -4.95
N ILE A 52 -15.14 -7.50 -3.71
CA ILE A 52 -13.97 -6.79 -3.20
C ILE A 52 -12.72 -7.67 -3.38
N PHE A 53 -12.77 -8.92 -2.94
CA PHE A 53 -11.67 -9.87 -3.05
C PHE A 53 -11.31 -10.17 -4.51
N LYS A 54 -12.30 -10.46 -5.37
CA LYS A 54 -12.11 -10.68 -6.81
C LYS A 54 -11.41 -9.50 -7.49
N ARG A 55 -11.82 -8.27 -7.19
CA ARG A 55 -11.17 -7.06 -7.72
C ARG A 55 -9.69 -7.08 -7.31
N ILE A 56 -9.40 -7.30 -6.04
CA ILE A 56 -8.03 -7.14 -5.52
C ILE A 56 -7.09 -8.18 -6.13
N ILE A 57 -7.52 -9.44 -6.26
CA ILE A 57 -6.73 -10.48 -6.94
C ILE A 57 -6.52 -10.12 -8.42
N GLN A 58 -7.54 -9.57 -9.10
CA GLN A 58 -7.43 -9.15 -10.50
C GLN A 58 -6.36 -8.07 -10.71
N ALA A 59 -6.12 -7.20 -9.73
CA ALA A 59 -5.15 -6.10 -9.81
C ALA A 59 -3.69 -6.50 -9.56
N ARG A 60 -3.39 -7.81 -9.58
CA ARG A 60 -2.03 -8.34 -9.52
C ARG A 60 -1.20 -7.92 -10.75
N ALA A 61 0.13 -7.82 -10.57
CA ALA A 61 1.03 -7.42 -11.63
C ALA A 61 1.13 -8.45 -12.78
N THR A 62 1.11 -9.75 -12.45
CA THR A 62 1.11 -10.83 -13.44
C THR A 62 -0.26 -11.50 -13.43
N PRO A 63 -1.05 -11.45 -14.51
CA PRO A 63 -2.35 -12.11 -14.54
C PRO A 63 -2.25 -13.63 -14.29
N LEU A 64 -3.28 -14.21 -13.66
CA LEU A 64 -3.45 -15.67 -13.58
C LEU A 64 -4.25 -16.19 -14.77
N ASN A 65 -4.16 -17.49 -15.02
CA ASN A 65 -5.15 -18.17 -15.85
C ASN A 65 -6.47 -18.38 -15.07
N ARG A 66 -7.52 -18.79 -15.80
CA ARG A 66 -8.87 -18.98 -15.23
C ARG A 66 -8.89 -19.97 -14.06
N ASP A 67 -8.24 -21.12 -14.22
CA ASP A 67 -8.28 -22.21 -13.24
C ASP A 67 -7.59 -21.79 -11.94
N GLN A 68 -6.49 -21.06 -12.04
CA GLN A 68 -5.80 -20.48 -10.89
C GLN A 68 -6.65 -19.44 -10.14
N TYR A 69 -7.45 -18.63 -10.86
CA TYR A 69 -8.40 -17.72 -10.20
C TYR A 69 -9.50 -18.50 -9.48
N GLN A 70 -10.02 -19.57 -10.09
CA GLN A 70 -11.04 -20.41 -9.46
C GLN A 70 -10.49 -21.12 -8.22
N GLU A 71 -9.26 -21.66 -8.29
CA GLU A 71 -8.58 -22.28 -7.16
C GLU A 71 -8.51 -21.34 -5.94
N ILE A 72 -8.11 -20.08 -6.14
CA ILE A 72 -8.05 -19.10 -5.05
C ILE A 72 -9.44 -18.83 -4.45
N LEU A 73 -10.46 -18.65 -5.30
CA LEU A 73 -11.83 -18.36 -4.86
C LEU A 73 -12.50 -19.53 -4.15
N GLU A 74 -12.07 -20.76 -4.44
CA GLU A 74 -12.55 -21.97 -3.75
C GLU A 74 -11.84 -22.19 -2.41
N GLN A 75 -10.58 -21.78 -2.30
CA GLN A 75 -9.76 -21.98 -1.10
C GLN A 75 -9.87 -20.84 -0.08
N THR A 76 -10.18 -19.63 -0.53
CA THR A 76 -10.25 -18.45 0.35
C THR A 76 -11.69 -17.99 0.55
N SER A 77 -12.14 -17.93 1.80
CA SER A 77 -13.43 -17.33 2.19
C SER A 77 -13.22 -15.94 2.78
N PRO A 78 -13.52 -14.84 2.05
CA PRO A 78 -13.36 -13.48 2.56
C PRO A 78 -14.11 -13.22 3.88
N GLY A 79 -15.27 -13.85 4.07
CA GLY A 79 -16.02 -13.78 5.33
C GLY A 79 -15.22 -14.35 6.51
N GLU A 80 -14.63 -15.53 6.35
CA GLU A 80 -13.80 -16.15 7.39
C GLU A 80 -12.53 -15.36 7.70
N ILE A 81 -11.97 -14.65 6.70
CA ILE A 81 -10.81 -13.77 6.89
C ILE A 81 -11.15 -12.59 7.80
N ILE A 82 -12.27 -11.91 7.57
CA ILE A 82 -12.66 -10.74 8.38
C ILE A 82 -13.20 -11.12 9.77
N ASP A 83 -13.54 -12.40 9.95
CA ASP A 83 -13.99 -12.98 11.21
C ASP A 83 -12.85 -13.49 12.10
N LYS A 84 -11.60 -13.49 11.61
CA LYS A 84 -10.43 -13.78 12.45
C LYS A 84 -10.37 -12.83 13.65
N GLY A 85 -9.80 -13.30 14.76
CA GLY A 85 -9.72 -12.52 15.99
C GLY A 85 -8.73 -11.35 15.95
N THR A 86 -7.74 -11.40 15.05
CA THR A 86 -6.68 -10.39 14.94
C THR A 86 -6.35 -10.09 13.47
N HIS A 87 -5.85 -8.89 13.21
CA HIS A 87 -5.32 -8.48 11.91
C HIS A 87 -4.22 -9.45 11.43
N GLN A 88 -3.29 -9.83 12.31
CA GLN A 88 -2.21 -10.76 11.97
C GLN A 88 -2.74 -12.13 11.53
N ALA A 89 -3.74 -12.69 12.22
CA ALA A 89 -4.32 -13.98 11.83
C ALA A 89 -5.04 -13.89 10.47
N ALA A 90 -5.69 -12.76 10.18
CA ALA A 90 -6.30 -12.51 8.86
C ALA A 90 -5.23 -12.43 7.77
N PHE A 91 -4.15 -11.68 8.00
CA PHE A 91 -3.01 -11.58 7.09
C PHE A 91 -2.35 -12.94 6.84
N ASP A 92 -2.03 -13.68 7.90
CA ASP A 92 -1.35 -14.98 7.79
C ASP A 92 -2.19 -15.97 6.98
N THR A 93 -3.50 -16.00 7.23
CA THR A 93 -4.41 -16.87 6.47
C THR A 93 -4.38 -16.53 4.97
N LEU A 94 -4.44 -15.24 4.61
CA LEU A 94 -4.31 -14.82 3.21
C LEU A 94 -2.94 -15.15 2.62
N TYR A 95 -1.87 -14.88 3.37
CA TYR A 95 -0.49 -15.01 2.88
C TYR A 95 -0.04 -16.47 2.70
N THR A 96 -0.67 -17.41 3.41
CA THR A 96 -0.41 -18.85 3.21
C THR A 96 -1.04 -19.39 1.93
N GLU A 97 -2.03 -18.69 1.36
CA GLU A 97 -2.71 -19.15 0.15
C GLU A 97 -1.81 -19.03 -1.08
N ARG A 98 -1.85 -20.08 -1.90
CA ARG A 98 -1.08 -20.12 -3.13
C ARG A 98 -1.53 -18.95 -4.02
N HIS A 99 -0.57 -18.23 -4.59
CA HIS A 99 -0.78 -17.07 -5.46
C HIS A 99 -1.22 -15.76 -4.78
N ILE A 100 -1.46 -15.77 -3.46
CA ILE A 100 -1.67 -14.55 -2.67
C ILE A 100 -0.34 -14.13 -2.04
N GLY A 101 0.30 -13.13 -2.65
CA GLY A 101 1.48 -12.50 -2.07
C GLY A 101 1.11 -11.44 -1.02
N GLN A 102 2.11 -11.00 -0.26
CA GLN A 102 1.98 -9.97 0.78
C GLN A 102 1.25 -8.70 0.28
N LYS A 103 1.52 -8.23 -0.95
CA LYS A 103 0.80 -7.10 -1.56
C LYS A 103 -0.72 -7.33 -1.60
N ILE A 104 -1.15 -8.48 -2.11
CA ILE A 104 -2.57 -8.79 -2.31
C ILE A 104 -3.28 -8.96 -0.97
N ALA A 105 -2.61 -9.60 0.00
CA ALA A 105 -3.14 -9.73 1.36
C ALA A 105 -3.36 -8.35 2.01
N ASN A 106 -2.35 -7.47 1.97
CA ASN A 106 -2.46 -6.12 2.54
C ASN A 106 -3.50 -5.25 1.84
N GLU A 107 -3.59 -5.31 0.50
CA GLU A 107 -4.61 -4.57 -0.25
C GLU A 107 -6.03 -5.04 0.13
N PHE A 108 -6.25 -6.35 0.31
CA PHE A 108 -7.54 -6.85 0.79
C PHE A 108 -7.90 -6.32 2.18
N LEU A 109 -6.97 -6.42 3.13
CA LEU A 109 -7.20 -5.94 4.49
C LEU A 109 -7.41 -4.42 4.52
N ARG A 110 -6.63 -3.65 3.74
CA ARG A 110 -6.83 -2.21 3.57
C ARG A 110 -8.22 -1.91 3.02
N HIS A 111 -8.66 -2.57 1.96
CA HIS A 111 -9.97 -2.28 1.37
C HIS A 111 -11.09 -2.55 2.39
N VAL A 112 -11.06 -3.71 3.05
CA VAL A 112 -12.05 -4.06 4.07
C VAL A 112 -12.06 -3.05 5.23
N VAL A 113 -10.88 -2.73 5.77
CA VAL A 113 -10.75 -1.95 7.02
C VAL A 113 -10.77 -0.46 6.79
N ASP A 114 -9.94 0.03 5.86
CA ASP A 114 -9.78 1.45 5.59
C ASP A 114 -10.86 1.98 4.66
N VAL A 115 -11.18 1.29 3.56
CA VAL A 115 -12.15 1.79 2.56
C VAL A 115 -13.59 1.55 3.01
N PHE A 116 -13.94 0.33 3.43
CA PHE A 116 -15.30 -0.05 3.83
C PHE A 116 -15.58 0.08 5.33
N GLY A 117 -14.54 0.24 6.17
CA GLY A 117 -14.72 0.46 7.60
C GLY A 117 -15.02 -0.79 8.43
N ILE A 118 -14.87 -1.99 7.87
CA ILE A 118 -15.07 -3.25 8.59
C ILE A 118 -13.88 -3.45 9.55
N ARG A 119 -14.12 -3.64 10.85
CA ARG A 119 -13.06 -3.75 11.88
C ARG A 119 -12.16 -2.51 12.02
N ARG A 120 -12.56 -1.32 11.51
CA ARG A 120 -11.71 -0.12 11.52
C ARG A 120 -11.21 0.27 12.91
N SER A 121 -12.05 0.14 13.94
CA SER A 121 -11.70 0.43 15.34
C SER A 121 -10.59 -0.46 15.89
N ASP A 122 -10.49 -1.68 15.39
CA ASP A 122 -9.65 -2.71 16.01
C ASP A 122 -8.37 -2.91 15.19
N TRP A 123 -8.47 -2.82 13.85
CA TRP A 123 -7.39 -3.15 12.92
C TRP A 123 -6.83 -1.94 12.18
N GLY A 124 -7.47 -0.77 12.24
CA GLY A 124 -7.06 0.40 11.44
C GLY A 124 -5.61 0.82 11.65
N GLY A 125 -5.15 0.83 12.90
CA GLY A 125 -3.75 1.14 13.24
C GLY A 125 -2.75 0.02 12.95
N GLN A 126 -3.20 -1.17 12.54
CA GLN A 126 -2.36 -2.33 12.24
C GLN A 126 -2.14 -2.54 10.74
N LEU A 127 -2.82 -1.76 9.90
CA LEU A 127 -2.71 -1.87 8.45
C LEU A 127 -1.29 -1.51 7.99
N ASP A 128 -0.74 -2.39 7.18
CA ASP A 128 0.50 -2.15 6.46
C ASP A 128 0.22 -1.44 5.13
N VAL A 129 1.16 -0.59 4.69
CA VAL A 129 1.13 -0.01 3.34
C VAL A 129 1.56 -1.06 2.33
N ALA A 130 0.80 -1.22 1.25
CA ALA A 130 1.20 -2.10 0.16
C ALA A 130 2.41 -1.50 -0.59
N LEU A 131 3.61 -2.01 -0.33
CA LEU A 131 4.86 -1.54 -0.95
C LEU A 131 4.99 -1.98 -2.42
N ASP A 132 4.14 -1.43 -3.28
CA ASP A 132 4.17 -1.69 -4.71
C ASP A 132 5.12 -0.74 -5.45
N THR A 133 5.20 -0.92 -6.78
CA THR A 133 6.08 -0.11 -7.63
C THR A 133 5.87 1.39 -7.46
N ASN A 134 4.64 1.88 -7.26
CA ASN A 134 4.39 3.31 -7.12
C ASN A 134 4.88 3.83 -5.78
N VAL A 135 4.58 3.13 -4.69
CA VAL A 135 5.07 3.53 -3.35
C VAL A 135 6.61 3.51 -3.33
N ILE A 136 7.22 2.45 -3.85
CA ILE A 136 8.68 2.34 -3.91
C ILE A 136 9.30 3.45 -4.77
N GLN A 137 8.71 3.75 -5.94
CA GLN A 137 9.19 4.84 -6.79
C GLN A 137 9.02 6.20 -6.14
N ALA A 138 7.90 6.44 -5.43
CA ALA A 138 7.70 7.67 -4.66
C ALA A 138 8.84 7.85 -3.65
N LEU A 139 9.15 6.81 -2.87
CA LEU A 139 10.23 6.84 -1.87
C LEU A 139 11.60 7.09 -2.50
N VAL A 140 11.92 6.43 -3.61
CA VAL A 140 13.19 6.65 -4.32
C VAL A 140 13.29 8.07 -4.89
N LYS A 141 12.21 8.56 -5.50
CA LYS A 141 12.20 9.87 -6.17
C LYS A 141 12.22 11.04 -5.20
N THR A 142 11.63 10.87 -4.01
CA THR A 142 11.66 11.86 -2.91
C THR A 142 12.89 11.73 -2.02
N GLY A 143 13.76 10.74 -2.27
CA GLY A 143 14.99 10.51 -1.51
C GLY A 143 14.81 9.77 -0.20
N ALA A 144 13.60 9.30 0.14
CA ALA A 144 13.34 8.47 1.32
C ALA A 144 14.00 7.07 1.22
N ILE A 145 14.22 6.59 -0.01
CA ILE A 145 15.15 5.48 -0.28
C ILE A 145 16.35 6.04 -1.03
N VAL A 146 17.52 5.93 -0.40
CA VAL A 146 18.79 6.38 -0.97
C VAL A 146 19.45 5.21 -1.70
N LEU A 147 19.56 5.35 -3.01
CA LEU A 147 20.30 4.43 -3.88
C LEU A 147 21.73 4.95 -4.07
N GLU A 148 22.72 4.10 -3.78
CA GLU A 148 24.12 4.37 -4.10
C GLU A 148 24.32 4.50 -5.61
N GLU A 149 25.40 5.15 -6.04
CA GLU A 149 25.66 5.40 -7.46
C GLU A 149 25.71 4.11 -8.30
N SER A 150 26.30 3.05 -7.74
CA SER A 150 26.36 1.71 -8.34
C SER A 150 24.99 1.03 -8.47
N GLU A 151 23.97 1.50 -7.75
CA GLU A 151 22.62 0.91 -7.71
C GLU A 151 21.58 1.76 -8.43
N ARG A 152 21.99 2.84 -9.12
CA ARG A 152 21.06 3.81 -9.76
C ARG A 152 20.10 3.21 -10.78
N ASN A 153 20.50 2.14 -11.47
CA ASN A 153 19.70 1.48 -12.50
C ASN A 153 18.95 0.24 -11.97
N ARG A 154 18.93 0.04 -10.65
CA ARG A 154 18.27 -1.10 -10.01
C ARG A 154 16.76 -1.03 -10.23
N GLY A 155 16.16 -2.15 -10.62
CA GLY A 155 14.71 -2.24 -10.76
C GLY A 155 14.00 -2.13 -9.40
N THR A 156 12.77 -1.60 -9.37
CA THR A 156 12.00 -1.40 -8.13
C THR A 156 11.78 -2.69 -7.35
N GLY A 157 11.52 -3.80 -8.05
CA GLY A 157 11.39 -5.13 -7.44
C GLY A 157 12.68 -5.67 -6.80
N GLN A 158 13.80 -4.96 -6.94
CA GLN A 158 15.10 -5.30 -6.35
C GLN A 158 15.52 -4.29 -5.27
N ILE A 159 14.60 -3.47 -4.77
CA ILE A 159 14.86 -2.48 -3.72
C ILE A 159 14.45 -3.04 -2.35
N ILE A 160 13.23 -3.56 -2.26
CA ILE A 160 12.66 -4.08 -1.02
C ILE A 160 12.51 -5.59 -1.12
N ASN A 161 12.90 -6.31 -0.07
CA ASN A 161 12.51 -7.70 0.10
C ASN A 161 11.11 -7.76 0.71
N THR A 162 10.12 -8.11 -0.11
CA THR A 162 8.70 -8.15 0.30
C THR A 162 8.34 -9.36 1.16
N ASN A 163 9.28 -10.28 1.43
CA ASN A 163 9.06 -11.34 2.42
C ASN A 163 9.13 -10.75 3.84
N PRO A 164 8.01 -10.70 4.59
CA PRO A 164 7.95 -10.05 5.90
C PRO A 164 8.80 -10.77 6.98
N ASN A 165 9.23 -12.01 6.73
CA ASN A 165 9.96 -12.83 7.69
C ASN A 165 11.45 -12.98 7.33
N SER A 166 11.95 -12.21 6.36
CA SER A 166 13.32 -12.31 5.87
C SER A 166 14.11 -11.04 6.17
N ASP A 167 15.37 -11.23 6.59
CA ASP A 167 16.34 -10.15 6.80
C ASP A 167 17.44 -10.21 5.72
N PRO A 168 17.24 -9.53 4.58
CA PRO A 168 18.18 -9.53 3.46
C PRO A 168 19.43 -8.68 3.72
N THR A 169 20.59 -9.11 3.19
CA THR A 169 21.84 -8.33 3.27
C THR A 169 21.98 -7.26 2.18
N LYS A 170 21.20 -7.33 1.11
CA LYS A 170 21.32 -6.47 -0.09
C LYS A 170 20.06 -5.67 -0.45
N LEU A 171 18.94 -5.96 0.20
CA LEU A 171 17.64 -5.32 -0.03
C LEU A 171 17.22 -4.64 1.28
N ILE A 172 16.32 -3.66 1.20
CA ILE A 172 15.70 -3.12 2.42
C ILE A 172 14.66 -4.16 2.90
N PRO A 173 14.69 -4.59 4.18
CA PRO A 173 13.66 -5.49 4.72
C PRO A 173 12.28 -4.82 4.71
N TYR A 174 11.24 -5.57 4.33
CA TYR A 174 9.86 -5.08 4.34
C TYR A 174 9.45 -4.46 5.69
N LYS A 175 9.72 -5.18 6.79
CA LYS A 175 9.36 -4.74 8.15
C LYS A 175 10.00 -3.41 8.51
N LYS A 176 11.28 -3.21 8.12
CA LYS A 176 11.97 -1.95 8.35
C LYS A 176 11.19 -0.76 7.78
N VAL A 177 10.68 -0.88 6.55
CA VAL A 177 9.88 0.21 5.94
C VAL A 177 8.57 0.44 6.69
N GLN A 178 7.88 -0.63 7.09
CA GLN A 178 6.63 -0.51 7.84
C GLN A 178 6.84 0.07 9.25
N ASP A 179 7.97 -0.21 9.88
CA ASP A 179 8.33 0.31 11.19
C ASP A 179 8.65 1.81 11.11
N GLU A 180 9.45 2.22 10.11
CA GLU A 180 9.72 3.65 9.86
C GLU A 180 8.46 4.44 9.52
N PHE A 181 7.57 3.87 8.69
CA PHE A 181 6.27 4.49 8.43
C PHE A 181 5.42 4.57 9.70
N GLN A 182 5.44 3.56 10.57
CA GLN A 182 4.68 3.60 11.83
C GLN A 182 5.20 4.71 12.75
N GLN A 183 6.52 4.83 12.89
CA GLN A 183 7.14 5.86 13.71
C GLN A 183 6.81 7.26 13.19
N ALA A 184 7.05 7.52 11.90
CA ALA A 184 6.74 8.81 11.29
C ALA A 184 5.24 9.16 11.34
N ALA A 185 4.36 8.17 11.14
CA ALA A 185 2.91 8.37 11.25
C ALA A 185 2.48 8.71 12.68
N ASN A 186 3.08 8.09 13.70
CA ASN A 186 2.81 8.41 15.10
C ASN A 186 3.20 9.86 15.41
N ASP A 187 4.37 10.30 14.94
CA ASP A 187 4.85 11.67 15.15
C ASP A 187 3.92 12.70 14.46
N ALA A 188 3.43 12.38 13.27
CA ALA A 188 2.51 13.22 12.51
C ALA A 188 1.02 13.07 12.90
N GLY A 189 0.70 12.20 13.86
CA GLY A 189 -0.65 12.06 14.43
C GLY A 189 -1.65 11.29 13.57
N PHE A 190 -1.21 10.33 12.76
CA PHE A 190 -2.10 9.48 11.95
C PHE A 190 -1.69 8.00 11.91
N HIS A 191 -2.52 7.15 11.30
CA HIS A 191 -2.20 5.72 11.12
C HIS A 191 -1.29 5.49 9.92
N ARG A 192 -0.36 4.54 10.05
CA ARG A 192 0.62 4.18 9.01
C ARG A 192 0.06 4.05 7.60
N ILE A 193 -1.15 3.50 7.45
CA ILE A 193 -1.80 3.30 6.14
C ILE A 193 -1.93 4.59 5.32
N VAL A 194 -1.93 5.76 5.96
CA VAL A 194 -1.96 7.07 5.31
C VAL A 194 -0.77 7.30 4.37
N PHE A 195 0.36 6.61 4.57
CA PHE A 195 1.47 6.63 3.61
C PHE A 195 1.12 6.05 2.22
N ASP A 196 -0.04 5.41 2.06
CA ASP A 196 -0.57 5.08 0.74
C ASP A 196 -0.89 6.33 -0.11
N GLU A 197 -0.92 7.53 0.48
CA GLU A 197 -0.83 8.79 -0.28
C GLU A 197 0.37 8.83 -1.24
N LEU A 198 1.48 8.14 -0.92
CA LEU A 198 2.63 8.01 -1.82
C LEU A 198 2.29 7.26 -3.11
N TRP A 199 1.39 6.28 -3.05
CA TRP A 199 0.90 5.59 -4.25
C TRP A 199 0.15 6.56 -5.15
N LEU A 200 -0.74 7.36 -4.57
CA LEU A 200 -1.55 8.33 -5.31
C LEU A 200 -0.67 9.45 -5.88
N GLU A 201 0.21 10.02 -5.07
CA GLU A 201 1.13 11.09 -5.47
C GLU A 201 2.06 10.64 -6.60
N HIS A 202 2.61 9.42 -6.51
CA HIS A 202 3.42 8.92 -7.60
C HIS A 202 2.63 8.69 -8.88
N ARG A 203 1.48 8.03 -8.75
CA ARG A 203 0.66 7.67 -9.91
C ARG A 203 0.14 8.89 -10.66
N GLU A 204 -0.29 9.93 -9.96
CA GLU A 204 -0.97 11.07 -10.58
C GLU A 204 -0.03 12.26 -10.86
N PHE A 205 1.07 12.43 -10.10
CA PHE A 205 1.93 13.62 -10.19
C PHE A 205 3.43 13.30 -10.37
N ILE A 206 4.06 12.57 -9.46
CA ILE A 206 5.53 12.40 -9.45
C ILE A 206 6.02 11.61 -10.69
N SER A 207 5.18 10.72 -11.23
CA SER A 207 5.54 9.93 -12.42
C SER A 207 5.45 10.70 -13.74
N ASP A 208 4.74 11.81 -13.78
CA ASP A 208 4.50 12.61 -15.00
C ASP A 208 5.25 13.95 -14.90
N PRO A 209 6.32 14.16 -15.69
CA PRO A 209 7.08 15.42 -15.69
C PRO A 209 6.22 16.67 -15.94
N LEU A 210 5.08 16.55 -16.61
CA LEU A 210 4.17 17.67 -16.87
C LEU A 210 3.32 18.06 -15.66
N LEU A 211 3.17 17.16 -14.68
CA LEU A 211 2.32 17.34 -13.50
C LEU A 211 3.11 17.33 -12.19
N GLN A 212 4.44 17.12 -12.23
CA GLN A 212 5.28 17.06 -11.04
C GLN A 212 5.14 18.31 -10.14
N SER A 213 4.98 19.50 -10.73
CA SER A 213 4.80 20.76 -9.97
C SER A 213 3.53 20.79 -9.13
N GLU A 214 2.54 19.95 -9.44
CA GLU A 214 1.28 19.83 -8.70
C GLU A 214 1.39 18.86 -7.51
N SER A 215 2.48 18.09 -7.41
CA SER A 215 2.71 17.19 -6.28
C SER A 215 2.94 17.99 -5.00
N VAL A 216 2.33 17.53 -3.90
CA VAL A 216 2.62 18.09 -2.57
C VAL A 216 4.06 17.84 -2.11
N PHE A 217 4.77 16.94 -2.80
CA PHE A 217 6.16 16.58 -2.53
C PHE A 217 7.14 17.14 -3.57
N PHE A 218 6.70 18.08 -4.42
CA PHE A 218 7.51 18.59 -5.54
C PHE A 218 8.92 19.06 -5.10
N ASP A 219 8.99 19.77 -3.97
CA ASP A 219 10.23 20.28 -3.40
C ASP A 219 11.15 19.16 -2.87
N PHE A 220 10.61 17.97 -2.56
CA PHE A 220 11.35 16.78 -2.17
C PHE A 220 11.82 15.91 -3.34
N ILE A 221 11.22 16.06 -4.53
CA ILE A 221 11.66 15.30 -5.71
C ILE A 221 13.11 15.65 -6.02
N LEU A 222 13.98 14.63 -6.07
CA LEU A 222 15.40 14.83 -6.37
C LEU A 222 15.58 15.36 -7.80
N ASP A 223 16.50 16.31 -8.00
CA ASP A 223 16.71 17.01 -9.27
C ASP A 223 16.84 16.09 -10.49
N ARG A 224 17.49 14.93 -10.32
CA ARG A 224 17.66 13.93 -11.39
C ARG A 224 16.35 13.33 -11.92
N TYR A 225 15.23 13.56 -11.23
CA TYR A 225 13.90 13.08 -11.59
C TYR A 225 12.94 14.20 -11.99
N ARG A 226 13.40 15.46 -12.01
CA ARG A 226 12.58 16.66 -12.31
C ARG A 226 12.40 16.98 -13.81
N TYR A 227 12.78 16.05 -14.69
CA TYR A 227 12.83 16.25 -16.14
C TYR A 227 12.26 15.06 -16.90
#